data_AF-A0A921YZ87-F1
#
_entry.id   AF-A0A921YZ87-F1
#
_cell.length_a   1.000
_cell.length_b   1.000
_cell.length_c   1.000
_cell.angle_alpha   90.00
_cell.angle_beta   90.00
_cell.angle_gamma   90.00
#
_symmetry.space_group_name_H-M   'P 1'
#
loop_
_entity.id
_entity.type
_entity.pdbx_description
1 polymer ?
#
loop_
_entity_poly.entity_id
_entity_poly.type
_entity_poly.pdbx_seq_one_letter_code
_entity_poly.pdbx_strand_id
1 'polypeptide(L)'
;MSLLKAACVLLICMAVATTHTLHPFSDEFIDLINSKQSTWRAGRNFRKDTSLKHIKGLLGVIKDPNPIELPLKTHHPDVIASLPETFDLRDKWPNCPSLNDIRDQGSCGSCWAFGAVEAMTDRYCIHSNGTKQFNFSAQDLLSCCTNCGIGCLGGVPYRAWQYWEMSGIVSGGPYDSSEGCRPYEIAPCQHLVEGDRPPCTEPVRTPECHHSCIDDYTVPYLEDKQFGKKIYRVSGEGNIRAELYNNGPVEAAFIVYLDFLHYKSGVYVHVEGESGDGHAVKILGWGVENGQKYWLAANS
;
A
#
# COMPACT_ATOMS: atom_id res chain seq x y z
N MET A 1 58.87 -61.12 -3.26
CA MET A 1 57.40 -61.04 -3.36
C MET A 1 56.93 -59.80 -2.61
N SER A 2 56.95 -58.62 -3.24
CA SER A 2 56.32 -57.42 -2.71
C SER A 2 55.08 -57.11 -3.54
N LEU A 3 53.91 -57.15 -2.88
CA LEU A 3 52.62 -56.82 -3.46
C LEU A 3 52.46 -55.29 -3.45
N LEU A 4 52.53 -54.64 -4.62
CA LEU A 4 52.05 -53.27 -4.79
C LEU A 4 50.51 -53.29 -4.77
N LYS A 5 49.90 -52.74 -3.73
CA LYS A 5 48.48 -52.39 -3.71
C LYS A 5 48.31 -51.02 -4.38
N ALA A 6 47.74 -51.00 -5.58
CA ALA A 6 47.30 -49.76 -6.22
C ALA A 6 46.02 -49.28 -5.51
N ALA A 7 46.09 -48.13 -4.85
CA ALA A 7 44.92 -47.44 -4.30
C ALA A 7 44.26 -46.62 -5.42
N CYS A 8 43.10 -47.06 -5.90
CA CYS A 8 42.21 -46.24 -6.72
C CYS A 8 41.57 -45.17 -5.83
N VAL A 9 41.99 -43.92 -5.99
CA VAL A 9 41.31 -42.76 -5.39
C VAL A 9 40.13 -42.42 -6.28
N LEU A 10 38.91 -42.79 -5.85
CA LEU A 10 37.68 -42.28 -6.44
C LEU A 10 37.54 -40.79 -6.07
N LEU A 11 37.73 -39.91 -7.04
CA LEU A 11 37.35 -38.51 -6.95
C LEU A 11 35.82 -38.41 -7.07
N ILE A 12 35.14 -38.35 -5.93
CA ILE A 12 33.71 -37.98 -5.86
C ILE A 12 33.64 -36.46 -6.09
N CYS A 13 33.33 -36.05 -7.32
CA CYS A 13 32.91 -34.68 -7.59
C CYS A 13 31.55 -34.45 -6.94
N MET A 14 31.53 -33.89 -5.73
CA MET A 14 30.31 -33.29 -5.19
C MET A 14 30.04 -32.03 -6.01
N ALA A 15 29.11 -32.11 -6.95
CA ALA A 15 28.52 -30.94 -7.57
C ALA A 15 27.80 -30.15 -6.47
N VAL A 16 28.45 -29.11 -5.97
CA VAL A 16 27.78 -28.10 -5.15
C VAL A 16 26.83 -27.40 -6.12
N ALA A 17 25.54 -27.70 -6.02
CA ALA A 17 24.51 -26.92 -6.70
C ALA A 17 24.55 -25.51 -6.11
N THR A 18 25.29 -24.61 -6.75
CA THR A 18 25.17 -23.18 -6.48
C THR A 18 23.76 -22.79 -6.91
N THR A 19 22.87 -22.59 -5.94
CA THR A 19 21.60 -21.92 -6.18
C THR A 19 21.93 -20.54 -6.74
N HIS A 20 21.87 -20.39 -8.06
CA HIS A 20 21.99 -19.08 -8.69
C HIS A 20 20.73 -18.31 -8.30
N THR A 21 20.86 -17.45 -7.28
CA THR A 21 19.81 -16.49 -6.96
C THR A 21 19.74 -15.49 -8.10
N LEU A 22 18.62 -15.50 -8.82
CA LEU A 22 18.39 -14.53 -9.88
C LEU A 22 18.31 -13.14 -9.26
N HIS A 23 18.89 -12.15 -9.94
CA HIS A 23 18.77 -10.77 -9.49
C HIS A 23 17.29 -10.34 -9.59
N PRO A 24 16.68 -9.77 -8.53
CA PRO A 24 15.23 -9.53 -8.49
C PRO A 24 14.69 -8.69 -9.65
N PHE A 25 15.50 -7.77 -10.19
CA PHE A 25 15.09 -6.95 -11.33
C PHE A 25 15.53 -7.47 -12.70
N SER A 26 16.07 -8.69 -12.80
CA SER A 26 16.51 -9.27 -14.07
C SER A 26 15.32 -9.69 -14.95
N ASP A 27 15.54 -9.84 -16.26
CA ASP A 27 14.48 -10.35 -17.15
C ASP A 27 14.21 -11.84 -16.85
N GLU A 28 15.24 -12.60 -16.51
CA GLU A 28 15.16 -14.01 -16.15
C GLU A 28 14.29 -14.24 -14.91
N PHE A 29 14.28 -13.30 -13.95
CA PHE A 29 13.40 -13.37 -12.78
C PHE A 29 11.93 -13.20 -13.19
N ILE A 30 11.63 -12.28 -14.11
CA ILE A 30 10.28 -12.09 -14.67
C ILE A 30 9.82 -13.33 -15.44
N ASP A 31 10.71 -13.91 -16.26
CA ASP A 31 10.43 -15.13 -17.00
C ASP A 31 10.18 -16.32 -16.06
N LEU A 32 10.97 -16.43 -14.97
CA LEU A 32 10.77 -17.43 -13.94
C LEU A 32 9.39 -17.31 -13.29
N ILE A 33 8.97 -16.09 -12.91
CA ILE A 33 7.64 -15.86 -12.33
C ILE A 33 6.55 -16.31 -13.30
N ASN A 34 6.62 -15.89 -14.57
CA ASN A 34 5.62 -16.25 -15.58
C ASN A 34 5.62 -17.76 -15.90
N SER A 35 6.73 -18.48 -15.66
CA SER A 35 6.78 -19.93 -15.83
C SER A 35 6.14 -20.72 -14.68
N LYS A 36 6.04 -20.12 -13.49
CA LYS A 36 5.56 -20.78 -12.26
C LYS A 36 4.05 -20.68 -12.03
N GLN A 37 3.37 -19.73 -12.66
CA GLN A 37 1.96 -19.45 -12.43
C GLN A 37 1.28 -18.89 -13.67
N SER A 38 -0.06 -18.81 -13.64
CA SER A 38 -0.87 -18.28 -14.75
C SER A 38 -2.00 -17.34 -14.30
N THR A 39 -2.13 -17.04 -12.99
CA THR A 39 -3.21 -16.18 -12.49
C THR A 39 -2.92 -14.69 -12.70
N TRP A 40 -1.67 -14.32 -12.89
CA TRP A 40 -1.25 -12.95 -13.16
C TRP A 40 -0.09 -12.88 -14.15
N ARG A 41 0.13 -11.72 -14.74
CA ARG A 41 1.24 -11.47 -15.66
C ARG A 41 2.30 -10.63 -14.97
N ALA A 42 3.52 -11.17 -14.92
CA ALA A 42 4.69 -10.42 -14.51
C ALA A 42 5.27 -9.63 -15.70
N GLY A 43 5.78 -8.44 -15.41
CA GLY A 43 6.44 -7.57 -16.36
C GLY A 43 7.31 -6.54 -15.65
N ARG A 44 7.98 -5.71 -16.43
CA ARG A 44 8.92 -4.72 -15.89
C ARG A 44 8.18 -3.48 -15.41
N ASN A 45 8.18 -3.25 -14.09
CA ASN A 45 7.81 -1.97 -13.50
C ASN A 45 9.09 -1.18 -13.18
N PHE A 46 9.96 -1.71 -12.33
CA PHE A 46 11.20 -1.04 -11.93
C PHE A 46 12.35 -1.28 -12.92
N ARG A 47 13.28 -0.32 -12.95
CA ARG A 47 14.51 -0.43 -13.77
C ARG A 47 15.43 -1.52 -13.22
N LYS A 48 16.31 -2.06 -14.07
CA LYS A 48 17.27 -3.11 -13.69
C LYS A 48 18.26 -2.67 -12.61
N ASP A 49 18.55 -1.36 -12.57
CA ASP A 49 19.48 -0.70 -11.65
C ASP A 49 18.80 -0.17 -10.38
N THR A 50 17.49 -0.39 -10.19
CA THR A 50 16.79 0.02 -8.98
C THR A 50 17.39 -0.68 -7.75
N SER A 51 17.76 0.12 -6.74
CA SER A 51 18.32 -0.41 -5.50
C SER A 51 17.23 -1.05 -4.64
N LEU A 52 17.55 -2.15 -3.96
CA LEU A 52 16.64 -2.73 -2.96
C LEU A 52 16.38 -1.78 -1.78
N LYS A 53 17.31 -0.84 -1.51
CA LYS A 53 17.13 0.21 -0.51
C LYS A 53 16.02 1.18 -0.90
N HIS A 54 15.93 1.56 -2.17
CA HIS A 54 14.82 2.36 -2.69
C HIS A 54 13.48 1.65 -2.48
N ILE A 55 13.39 0.37 -2.86
CA ILE A 55 12.16 -0.42 -2.67
C ILE A 55 11.75 -0.47 -1.20
N LYS A 56 12.69 -0.77 -0.30
CA LYS A 56 12.39 -0.77 1.15
C LYS A 56 11.89 0.59 1.63
N GLY A 57 12.37 1.68 1.04
CA GLY A 57 11.88 3.03 1.30
C GLY A 57 10.43 3.27 0.87
N LEU A 58 9.84 2.43 0.01
CA LEU A 58 8.43 2.50 -0.37
C LEU A 58 7.53 1.69 0.59
N LEU A 59 8.10 0.67 1.24
CA LEU A 59 7.40 -0.27 2.13
C LEU A 59 7.32 0.30 3.55
N GLY A 60 6.39 1.24 3.74
CA GLY A 60 6.30 2.08 4.92
C GLY A 60 5.54 1.50 6.12
N VAL A 61 5.15 0.22 6.15
CA VAL A 61 4.45 -0.34 7.32
C VAL A 61 5.43 -0.96 8.28
N ILE A 62 5.49 -0.41 9.49
CA ILE A 62 6.33 -0.94 10.59
C ILE A 62 5.47 -1.64 11.65
N LYS A 63 6.12 -2.54 12.40
CA LYS A 63 5.50 -3.18 13.56
C LYS A 63 5.40 -2.20 14.72
N ASP A 64 4.26 -2.19 15.39
CA ASP A 64 4.10 -1.47 16.65
C ASP A 64 4.74 -2.27 17.79
N PRO A 65 5.69 -1.70 18.56
CA PRO A 65 6.22 -2.37 19.74
C PRO A 65 5.20 -2.52 20.87
N ASN A 66 4.17 -1.67 20.90
CA ASN A 66 3.13 -1.66 21.93
C ASN A 66 1.75 -1.58 21.25
N PRO A 67 1.30 -2.66 20.59
CA PRO A 67 0.04 -2.67 19.86
C PRO A 67 -1.12 -2.57 20.85
N ILE A 68 -2.11 -1.74 20.52
CA ILE A 68 -3.41 -1.78 21.19
C ILE A 68 -4.36 -2.65 20.38
N GLU A 69 -5.30 -3.29 21.07
CA GLU A 69 -6.37 -4.02 20.40
C GLU A 69 -7.53 -3.07 20.08
N LEU A 70 -7.75 -2.80 18.79
CA LEU A 70 -8.95 -2.10 18.34
C LEU A 70 -10.18 -2.99 18.45
N PRO A 71 -11.37 -2.43 18.73
CA PRO A 71 -12.62 -3.18 18.72
C PRO A 71 -12.81 -3.90 17.40
N LEU A 72 -13.19 -5.18 17.44
CA LEU A 72 -13.50 -5.96 16.24
C LEU A 72 -14.91 -5.63 15.75
N LYS A 73 -15.03 -5.17 14.51
CA LYS A 73 -16.30 -4.97 13.83
C LYS A 73 -16.72 -6.26 13.13
N THR A 74 -17.90 -6.76 13.49
CA THR A 74 -18.56 -7.91 12.87
C THR A 74 -19.86 -7.48 12.19
N HIS A 75 -20.30 -8.27 11.21
CA HIS A 75 -21.55 -8.10 10.48
C HIS A 75 -22.42 -9.35 10.59
N HIS A 76 -23.74 -9.19 10.45
CA HIS A 76 -24.69 -10.30 10.58
C HIS A 76 -24.46 -11.35 9.47
N PRO A 77 -24.55 -12.66 9.76
CA PRO A 77 -24.35 -13.71 8.76
C PRO A 77 -25.22 -13.56 7.51
N ASP A 78 -26.48 -13.14 7.66
CA ASP A 78 -27.40 -12.93 6.53
C ASP A 78 -26.96 -11.80 5.60
N VAL A 79 -26.33 -10.74 6.15
CA VAL A 79 -25.74 -9.68 5.33
C VAL A 79 -24.60 -10.25 4.52
N ILE A 80 -23.70 -11.02 5.15
CA ILE A 80 -22.56 -11.65 4.49
C ILE A 80 -23.01 -12.62 3.39
N ALA A 81 -24.04 -13.41 3.66
CA ALA A 81 -24.58 -14.39 2.72
C ALA A 81 -25.28 -13.75 1.51
N SER A 82 -25.74 -12.51 1.63
CA SER A 82 -26.44 -11.78 0.55
C SER A 82 -25.53 -10.88 -0.29
N LEU A 83 -24.23 -10.81 0.01
CA LEU A 83 -23.28 -9.97 -0.74
C LEU A 83 -23.06 -10.52 -2.17
N PRO A 84 -22.94 -9.62 -3.17
CA PRO A 84 -22.70 -10.03 -4.55
C PRO A 84 -21.32 -10.69 -4.71
N GLU A 85 -21.17 -11.55 -5.71
CA GLU A 85 -19.90 -12.24 -6.01
C GLU A 85 -18.80 -11.26 -6.41
N THR A 86 -19.14 -10.22 -7.17
CA THR A 86 -18.26 -9.10 -7.54
C THR A 86 -18.80 -7.79 -7.00
N PHE A 87 -17.90 -6.88 -6.64
CA PHE A 87 -18.28 -5.59 -6.09
C PHE A 87 -17.16 -4.57 -6.29
N ASP A 88 -17.55 -3.39 -6.75
CA ASP A 88 -16.69 -2.22 -6.90
C ASP A 88 -17.34 -1.02 -6.22
N LEU A 89 -16.61 -0.35 -5.33
CA LEU A 89 -17.09 0.84 -4.66
C LEU A 89 -17.46 1.96 -5.64
N ARG A 90 -16.73 2.07 -6.75
CA ARG A 90 -16.91 3.14 -7.75
C ARG A 90 -18.27 3.05 -8.45
N ASP A 91 -18.76 1.82 -8.65
CA ASP A 91 -20.09 1.57 -9.22
C ASP A 91 -21.20 1.87 -8.21
N LYS A 92 -20.97 1.57 -6.91
CA LYS A 92 -21.97 1.81 -5.87
C LYS A 92 -22.10 3.28 -5.46
N TRP A 93 -21.00 4.02 -5.47
CA TRP A 93 -20.95 5.42 -5.05
C TRP A 93 -20.35 6.32 -6.15
N PRO A 94 -21.03 6.42 -7.32
CA PRO A 94 -20.51 7.20 -8.45
C PRO A 94 -20.46 8.72 -8.18
N ASN A 95 -21.16 9.19 -7.15
CA ASN A 95 -21.12 10.57 -6.66
C ASN A 95 -19.89 10.88 -5.78
N CYS A 96 -19.02 9.90 -5.53
CA CYS A 96 -17.77 10.06 -4.81
C CYS A 96 -16.58 9.88 -5.76
N PRO A 97 -16.15 10.95 -6.45
CA PRO A 97 -15.13 10.87 -7.49
C PRO A 97 -13.77 10.43 -6.94
N SER A 98 -13.47 10.71 -5.66
CA SER A 98 -12.23 10.33 -4.98
C SER A 98 -11.95 8.82 -4.96
N LEU A 99 -12.99 7.99 -5.15
CA LEU A 99 -12.84 6.54 -5.31
C LEU A 99 -12.03 6.14 -6.55
N ASN A 100 -11.90 7.05 -7.52
CA ASN A 100 -11.11 6.85 -8.75
C ASN A 100 -9.69 7.40 -8.64
N ASP A 101 -9.37 8.14 -7.58
CA ASP A 101 -8.06 8.77 -7.42
C ASP A 101 -7.02 7.72 -7.02
N ILE A 102 -5.88 7.76 -7.70
CA ILE A 102 -4.66 7.05 -7.33
C ILE A 102 -3.64 8.13 -6.97
N ARG A 103 -3.21 8.15 -5.71
CA ARG A 103 -2.22 9.12 -5.23
C ARG A 103 -0.81 8.53 -5.32
N ASP A 104 0.19 9.37 -5.06
CA ASP A 104 1.60 9.03 -5.19
C ASP A 104 2.36 9.42 -3.92
N GLN A 105 2.93 8.43 -3.23
CA GLN A 105 3.70 8.61 -2.00
C GLN A 105 5.12 9.18 -2.25
N GLY A 106 5.57 9.20 -3.50
CA GLY A 106 6.92 9.57 -3.91
C GLY A 106 7.98 8.63 -3.35
N SER A 107 9.20 9.13 -3.16
CA SER A 107 10.30 8.37 -2.54
C SER A 107 10.23 8.39 -1.01
N CYS A 108 9.08 8.07 -0.43
CA CYS A 108 8.83 8.13 1.03
C CYS A 108 7.98 6.93 1.46
N GLY A 109 8.29 6.32 2.61
CA GLY A 109 7.55 5.22 3.19
C GLY A 109 6.27 5.68 3.88
N SER A 110 5.45 6.48 3.19
CA SER A 110 4.22 7.09 3.72
C SER A 110 2.95 6.32 3.36
N CYS A 111 3.06 5.11 2.81
CA CYS A 111 1.90 4.27 2.45
C CYS A 111 0.88 4.10 3.58
N TRP A 112 1.33 4.01 4.84
CA TRP A 112 0.50 3.92 6.04
C TRP A 112 -0.36 5.17 6.30
N ALA A 113 0.08 6.32 5.79
CA ALA A 113 -0.68 7.56 5.82
C ALA A 113 -1.61 7.65 4.60
N PHE A 114 -1.14 7.23 3.42
CA PHE A 114 -1.91 7.25 2.18
C PHE A 114 -3.12 6.31 2.23
N GLY A 115 -2.93 5.04 2.57
CA GLY A 115 -4.03 4.07 2.71
C GLY A 115 -5.10 4.56 3.68
N ALA A 116 -4.69 5.21 4.77
CA ALA A 116 -5.58 5.85 5.73
C ALA A 116 -6.34 7.05 5.13
N VAL A 117 -5.65 8.09 4.65
CA VAL A 117 -6.32 9.33 4.20
C VAL A 117 -7.16 9.14 2.94
N GLU A 118 -6.77 8.21 2.06
CA GLU A 118 -7.59 7.87 0.90
C GLU A 118 -8.90 7.21 1.34
N ALA A 119 -8.85 6.24 2.26
CA ALA A 119 -10.05 5.61 2.78
C ALA A 119 -10.91 6.60 3.59
N MET A 120 -10.30 7.51 4.35
CA MET A 120 -11.00 8.58 5.09
C MET A 120 -11.71 9.54 4.14
N THR A 121 -11.05 9.96 3.06
CA THR A 121 -11.60 10.84 2.01
C THR A 121 -12.84 10.23 1.40
N ASP A 122 -12.75 8.97 0.96
CA ASP A 122 -13.85 8.27 0.34
C ASP A 122 -15.01 8.06 1.31
N ARG A 123 -14.72 7.65 2.56
CA ARG A 123 -15.74 7.48 3.60
C ARG A 123 -16.45 8.79 3.95
N TYR A 124 -15.75 9.92 3.95
CA TYR A 124 -16.35 11.22 4.21
C TYR A 124 -17.39 11.59 3.14
N CYS A 125 -17.07 11.32 1.87
CA CYS A 125 -18.02 11.46 0.78
C CYS A 125 -19.20 10.47 0.90
N ILE A 126 -18.91 9.18 1.08
CA ILE A 126 -19.93 8.12 1.15
C ILE A 126 -20.93 8.39 2.28
N HIS A 127 -20.45 8.69 3.48
CA HIS A 127 -21.31 8.93 4.65
C HIS A 127 -22.02 10.29 4.63
N SER A 128 -21.63 11.20 3.73
CA SER A 128 -22.39 12.42 3.43
C SER A 128 -23.33 12.26 2.24
N ASN A 129 -23.48 11.05 1.70
CA ASN A 129 -24.25 10.76 0.48
C ASN A 129 -23.80 11.62 -0.71
N GLY A 130 -22.49 11.84 -0.85
CA GLY A 130 -21.89 12.64 -1.90
C GLY A 130 -22.02 14.16 -1.76
N THR A 131 -22.58 14.65 -0.64
CA THR A 131 -22.78 16.10 -0.44
C THR A 131 -21.53 16.82 0.05
N LYS A 132 -20.55 16.09 0.59
CA LYS A 132 -19.28 16.65 1.03
C LYS A 132 -18.11 15.95 0.33
N GLN A 133 -17.28 16.75 -0.33
CA GLN A 133 -16.01 16.30 -0.91
C GLN A 133 -14.88 16.94 -0.09
N PHE A 134 -14.07 16.12 0.56
CA PHE A 134 -12.98 16.60 1.41
C PHE A 134 -11.78 15.66 1.28
N ASN A 135 -10.72 16.16 0.65
CA ASN A 135 -9.48 15.41 0.46
C ASN A 135 -8.62 15.53 1.70
N PHE A 136 -8.53 14.48 2.51
CA PHE A 136 -7.66 14.49 3.69
C PHE A 136 -6.18 14.56 3.30
N SER A 137 -5.44 15.42 4.00
CA SER A 137 -4.02 15.66 3.77
C SER A 137 -3.17 14.49 4.27
N ALA A 138 -2.52 13.80 3.32
CA ALA A 138 -1.44 12.87 3.64
C ALA A 138 -0.27 13.60 4.31
N GLN A 139 -0.03 14.87 3.96
CA GLN A 139 1.07 15.68 4.49
C GLN A 139 0.90 15.98 5.97
N ASP A 140 -0.29 16.41 6.38
CA ASP A 140 -0.61 16.72 7.78
C ASP A 140 -0.45 15.46 8.64
N LEU A 141 -1.05 14.35 8.21
CA LEU A 141 -0.91 13.07 8.90
C LEU A 141 0.55 12.59 8.98
N LEU A 142 1.27 12.62 7.86
CA LEU A 142 2.66 12.16 7.74
C LEU A 142 3.60 12.93 8.66
N SER A 143 3.51 14.27 8.65
CA SER A 143 4.46 15.15 9.33
C SER A 143 4.10 15.42 10.78
N CYS A 144 2.81 15.48 11.12
CA CYS A 144 2.34 15.91 12.44
C CYS A 144 1.94 14.76 13.39
N CYS A 145 1.73 13.54 12.90
CA CYS A 145 1.45 12.40 13.78
C CYS A 145 2.74 11.78 14.35
N THR A 146 3.25 12.36 15.44
CA THR A 146 4.46 11.88 16.13
C THR A 146 4.32 10.49 16.74
N ASN A 147 3.10 10.04 17.05
CA ASN A 147 2.84 8.72 17.60
C ASN A 147 2.58 7.65 16.53
N CYS A 148 2.43 8.01 15.25
CA CYS A 148 2.11 7.06 14.20
C CYS A 148 3.32 6.25 13.71
N GLY A 149 4.53 6.76 13.93
CA GLY A 149 5.76 6.15 13.44
C GLY A 149 6.85 7.18 13.25
N ILE A 150 7.70 6.95 12.24
CA ILE A 150 8.88 7.76 11.92
C ILE A 150 8.73 8.38 10.53
N GLY A 151 7.52 8.86 10.21
CA GLY A 151 7.20 9.53 8.95
C GLY A 151 7.54 8.69 7.71
N CYS A 152 8.46 9.19 6.88
CA CYS A 152 8.93 8.51 5.66
C CYS A 152 9.76 7.24 5.91
N LEU A 153 10.18 6.97 7.14
CA LEU A 153 10.81 5.70 7.53
C LEU A 153 9.79 4.64 7.97
N GLY A 154 8.50 4.97 7.85
CA GLY A 154 7.38 4.08 8.07
C GLY A 154 6.57 4.39 9.32
N GLY A 155 5.37 3.83 9.35
CA GLY A 155 4.38 4.03 10.39
C GLY A 155 3.41 2.88 10.53
N VAL A 156 2.51 3.04 11.50
CA VAL A 156 1.59 2.02 11.97
C VAL A 156 0.18 2.42 11.51
N PRO A 157 -0.43 1.71 10.54
CA PRO A 157 -1.71 2.09 9.93
C PRO A 157 -2.81 2.44 10.93
N TYR A 158 -3.05 1.60 11.93
CA TYR A 158 -4.13 1.84 12.89
C TYR A 158 -3.94 3.12 13.72
N ARG A 159 -2.69 3.58 13.91
CA ARG A 159 -2.40 4.84 14.62
C ARG A 159 -2.73 6.06 13.78
N ALA A 160 -2.70 5.96 12.45
CA ALA A 160 -3.21 7.02 11.58
C ALA A 160 -4.70 7.27 11.81
N TRP A 161 -5.49 6.19 11.93
CA TRP A 161 -6.91 6.29 12.26
C TRP A 161 -7.13 6.87 13.66
N GLN A 162 -6.30 6.51 14.64
CA GLN A 162 -6.34 7.16 15.97
C GLN A 162 -6.05 8.65 15.91
N TYR A 163 -5.05 9.06 15.11
CA TYR A 163 -4.73 10.47 14.93
C TYR A 163 -5.93 11.23 14.33
N TRP A 164 -6.61 10.64 13.35
CA TRP A 164 -7.82 11.22 12.79
C TRP A 164 -8.96 11.36 13.81
N GLU A 165 -9.15 10.37 14.69
CA GLU A 165 -10.16 10.43 15.77
C GLU A 165 -9.81 11.47 16.85
N MET A 166 -8.55 11.51 17.28
CA MET A 166 -8.13 12.30 18.44
C MET A 166 -7.73 13.74 18.09
N SER A 167 -7.05 13.92 16.97
CA SER A 167 -6.40 15.18 16.59
C SER A 167 -6.99 15.82 15.35
N GLY A 168 -7.72 15.06 14.53
CA GLY A 168 -8.25 15.51 13.25
C GLY A 168 -7.15 15.75 12.21
N ILE A 169 -7.54 15.75 10.93
CA ILE A 169 -6.63 15.95 9.80
C ILE A 169 -7.22 17.05 8.91
N VAL A 170 -6.39 17.97 8.43
CA VAL A 170 -6.81 19.03 7.50
C VAL A 170 -6.92 18.51 6.05
N SER A 171 -7.45 19.33 5.16
CA SER A 171 -7.51 19.05 3.73
C SER A 171 -6.14 19.16 3.07
N GLY A 172 -5.92 18.42 1.98
CA GLY A 172 -4.69 18.46 1.21
C GLY A 172 -4.74 17.58 -0.03
N GLY A 173 -4.40 18.18 -1.17
CA GLY A 173 -4.30 17.52 -2.46
C GLY A 173 -2.91 16.96 -2.78
N PRO A 174 -2.68 16.58 -4.05
CA PRO A 174 -1.41 16.05 -4.50
C PRO A 174 -0.29 17.10 -4.48
N TYR A 175 0.94 16.65 -4.73
CA TYR A 175 2.09 17.54 -4.89
C TYR A 175 1.86 18.59 -5.97
N ASP A 176 2.34 19.81 -5.70
CA ASP A 176 2.21 20.98 -6.59
C ASP A 176 0.76 21.34 -6.96
N SER A 177 -0.20 20.93 -6.11
CA SER A 177 -1.57 21.41 -6.18
C SER A 177 -1.79 22.57 -5.20
N SER A 178 -2.72 23.45 -5.54
CA SER A 178 -3.29 24.46 -4.63
C SER A 178 -4.54 23.94 -3.91
N GLU A 179 -4.70 22.62 -3.83
CA GLU A 179 -5.90 21.98 -3.27
C GLU A 179 -5.75 21.73 -1.77
N GLY A 180 -6.62 22.38 -0.98
CA GLY A 180 -6.71 22.18 0.45
C GLY A 180 -5.64 22.92 1.26
N CYS A 181 -5.68 22.73 2.57
CA CYS A 181 -4.83 23.41 3.54
C CYS A 181 -3.34 23.01 3.42
N ARG A 182 -3.07 21.70 3.36
CA ARG A 182 -1.72 21.13 3.34
C ARG A 182 -1.59 20.12 2.18
N PRO A 183 -1.35 20.56 0.94
CA PRO A 183 -0.99 19.67 -0.17
C PRO A 183 0.26 18.85 0.15
N TYR A 184 0.44 17.73 -0.55
CA TYR A 184 1.61 16.87 -0.35
C TYR A 184 2.92 17.57 -0.77
N GLU A 185 3.96 17.51 0.06
CA GLU A 185 5.21 18.26 -0.19
C GLU A 185 6.26 17.43 -0.95
N ILE A 186 6.09 16.12 -1.03
CA ILE A 186 7.05 15.21 -1.65
C ILE A 186 6.67 14.99 -3.11
N ALA A 187 7.56 15.37 -4.02
CA ALA A 187 7.35 15.22 -5.44
C ALA A 187 7.15 13.75 -5.85
N PRO A 188 6.20 13.46 -6.74
CA PRO A 188 6.11 12.15 -7.35
C PRO A 188 7.36 11.90 -8.20
N CYS A 189 7.77 10.64 -8.28
CA CYS A 189 8.93 10.27 -9.07
C CYS A 189 8.65 9.04 -9.93
N GLN A 190 9.52 8.81 -10.89
CA GLN A 190 9.38 7.75 -11.87
C GLN A 190 9.83 6.43 -11.27
N HIS A 191 8.88 5.70 -10.67
CA HIS A 191 9.09 4.34 -10.17
C HIS A 191 9.10 3.31 -11.32
N LEU A 192 8.46 3.65 -12.44
CA LEU A 192 8.26 2.76 -13.59
C LEU A 192 9.31 3.00 -14.70
N VAL A 193 9.59 2.02 -15.55
CA VAL A 193 10.56 2.17 -16.66
C VAL A 193 10.10 3.21 -17.71
N GLU A 194 8.80 3.40 -17.87
CA GLU A 194 8.21 4.36 -18.81
C GLU A 194 7.40 5.44 -18.07
N GLY A 195 7.68 6.71 -18.35
CA GLY A 195 6.91 7.86 -17.90
C GLY A 195 7.72 9.16 -17.93
N ASP A 196 7.02 10.28 -17.77
CA ASP A 196 7.56 11.64 -17.97
C ASP A 196 8.20 12.25 -16.72
N ARG A 197 8.25 11.50 -15.60
CA ARG A 197 8.72 11.99 -14.30
C ARG A 197 10.23 11.82 -14.12
N PRO A 198 10.89 12.61 -13.26
CA PRO A 198 12.28 12.39 -12.91
C PRO A 198 12.47 11.03 -12.21
N PRO A 199 13.61 10.35 -12.39
CA PRO A 199 13.89 9.08 -11.72
C PRO A 199 13.84 9.26 -10.20
N CYS A 200 13.25 8.28 -9.52
CA CYS A 200 13.26 8.27 -8.07
C CYS A 200 14.69 8.20 -7.52
N THR A 201 14.95 9.02 -6.51
CA THR A 201 16.20 8.99 -5.74
C THR A 201 16.00 8.16 -4.48
N GLU A 202 17.06 8.08 -3.67
CA GLU A 202 17.00 7.51 -2.33
C GLU A 202 15.87 8.14 -1.47
N PRO A 203 15.39 7.43 -0.44
CA PRO A 203 14.25 7.87 0.37
C PRO A 203 14.45 9.28 0.94
N VAL A 204 13.41 10.11 0.80
CA VAL A 204 13.44 11.50 1.28
C VAL A 204 13.24 11.56 2.80
N ARG A 205 13.67 12.67 3.40
CA ARG A 205 13.37 12.96 4.80
C ARG A 205 11.90 13.35 4.95
N THR A 206 11.29 12.97 6.07
CA THR A 206 9.97 13.46 6.46
C THR A 206 9.98 14.98 6.52
N PRO A 207 9.08 15.68 5.81
CA PRO A 207 8.95 17.12 5.94
C PRO A 207 8.53 17.53 7.36
N GLU A 208 8.79 18.77 7.72
CA GLU A 208 8.44 19.29 9.04
C GLU A 208 6.92 19.43 9.20
N CYS A 209 6.45 19.27 10.44
CA CYS A 209 5.06 19.55 10.76
C CYS A 209 4.84 21.06 10.80
N HIS A 210 3.89 21.55 10.01
CA HIS A 210 3.44 22.94 10.04
C HIS A 210 1.95 23.01 10.37
N HIS A 211 1.61 23.81 11.38
CA HIS A 211 0.23 24.06 11.81
C HIS A 211 -0.38 25.30 11.14
N SER A 212 -0.15 25.45 9.84
CA SER A 212 -0.62 26.55 9.00
C SER A 212 -0.90 26.05 7.59
N CYS A 213 -1.95 26.56 6.96
CA CYS A 213 -2.26 26.24 5.57
C CYS A 213 -1.33 26.99 4.60
N ILE A 214 -1.33 26.59 3.33
CA ILE A 214 -0.72 27.36 2.23
C ILE A 214 -1.37 28.76 2.13
N ASP A 215 -0.60 29.74 1.66
CA ASP A 215 -0.99 31.16 1.70
C ASP A 215 -2.32 31.47 0.98
N ASP A 216 -2.60 30.78 -0.13
CA ASP A 216 -3.82 30.99 -0.93
C ASP A 216 -5.07 30.28 -0.35
N TYR A 217 -4.93 29.51 0.74
CA TYR A 217 -6.04 28.79 1.36
C TYR A 217 -6.66 29.60 2.51
N THR A 218 -7.94 29.92 2.39
CA THR A 218 -8.59 30.90 3.27
C THR A 218 -9.06 30.35 4.62
N VAL A 219 -9.23 29.03 4.75
CA VAL A 219 -9.72 28.42 6.00
C VAL A 219 -8.53 28.20 6.94
N PRO A 220 -8.56 28.70 8.20
CA PRO A 220 -7.48 28.47 9.15
C PRO A 220 -7.24 26.99 9.43
N TYR A 221 -5.98 26.60 9.66
CA TYR A 221 -5.56 25.20 9.89
C TYR A 221 -6.43 24.47 10.94
N LEU A 222 -6.71 25.09 12.08
CA LEU A 222 -7.52 24.46 13.13
C LEU A 222 -9.00 24.32 12.76
N GLU A 223 -9.52 25.22 11.92
CA GLU A 223 -10.92 25.20 11.46
C GLU A 223 -11.13 24.22 10.31
N ASP A 224 -10.09 23.94 9.53
CA ASP A 224 -10.13 23.00 8.41
C ASP A 224 -10.10 21.53 8.87
N LYS A 225 -9.68 21.26 10.11
CA LYS A 225 -9.58 19.89 10.64
C LYS A 225 -10.92 19.17 10.64
N GLN A 226 -10.92 17.98 10.06
CA GLN A 226 -12.03 17.03 10.12
C GLN A 226 -11.63 15.80 10.94
N PHE A 227 -12.58 15.25 11.70
CA PHE A 227 -12.33 14.23 12.71
C PHE A 227 -13.06 12.92 12.41
N GLY A 228 -12.39 11.81 12.72
CA GLY A 228 -13.01 10.50 12.78
C GLY A 228 -13.89 10.37 14.02
N LYS A 229 -15.02 9.67 13.90
CA LYS A 229 -15.93 9.46 15.05
C LYS A 229 -15.56 8.25 15.90
N LYS A 230 -15.14 7.18 15.24
CA LYS A 230 -14.81 5.90 15.87
C LYS A 230 -13.89 5.09 14.97
N ILE A 231 -12.90 4.45 15.57
CA ILE A 231 -12.02 3.50 14.90
C ILE A 231 -12.26 2.06 15.37
N TYR A 232 -11.95 1.10 14.51
CA TYR A 232 -12.10 -0.33 14.75
C TYR A 232 -11.29 -1.14 13.75
N ARG A 233 -11.09 -2.43 14.03
CA ARG A 233 -10.51 -3.38 13.09
C ARG A 233 -11.59 -4.28 12.51
N VAL A 234 -11.36 -4.78 11.29
CA VAL A 234 -12.22 -5.76 10.61
C VAL A 234 -11.36 -6.96 10.24
N SER A 235 -11.89 -8.17 10.38
CA SER A 235 -11.16 -9.39 10.04
C SER A 235 -12.11 -10.48 9.53
N GLY A 236 -11.58 -11.34 8.65
CA GLY A 236 -12.31 -12.38 7.94
C GLY A 236 -12.97 -11.88 6.65
N GLU A 237 -12.87 -12.67 5.57
CA GLU A 237 -13.36 -12.32 4.22
C GLU A 237 -14.79 -11.78 4.25
N GLY A 238 -15.71 -12.47 4.92
CA GLY A 238 -17.11 -12.07 4.99
C GLY A 238 -17.33 -10.71 5.65
N ASN A 239 -16.66 -10.44 6.78
CA ASN A 239 -16.79 -9.14 7.46
C ASN A 239 -16.15 -8.00 6.67
N ILE A 240 -15.01 -8.25 6.00
CA ILE A 240 -14.36 -7.24 5.16
C ILE A 240 -15.24 -6.89 3.97
N ARG A 241 -15.81 -7.90 3.27
CA ARG A 241 -16.76 -7.66 2.17
C ARG A 241 -17.99 -6.89 2.66
N ALA A 242 -18.57 -7.27 3.80
CA ALA A 242 -19.71 -6.55 4.38
C ALA A 242 -19.36 -5.13 4.81
N GLU A 243 -18.15 -4.89 5.32
CA GLU A 243 -17.69 -3.56 5.68
C GLU A 243 -17.57 -2.66 4.45
N LEU A 244 -16.90 -3.14 3.40
CA LEU A 244 -16.77 -2.45 2.11
C LEU A 244 -18.16 -2.14 1.53
N TYR A 245 -19.05 -3.14 1.54
CA TYR A 245 -20.40 -2.99 1.02
C TYR A 245 -21.21 -1.93 1.76
N ASN A 246 -21.07 -1.83 3.08
CA ASN A 246 -21.93 -0.96 3.88
C ASN A 246 -21.35 0.44 4.08
N ASN A 247 -20.02 0.56 4.19
CA ASN A 247 -19.36 1.76 4.70
C ASN A 247 -18.24 2.29 3.81
N GLY A 248 -17.97 1.66 2.66
CA GLY A 248 -16.90 2.09 1.78
C GLY A 248 -15.53 1.52 2.12
N PRO A 249 -14.45 2.10 1.55
CA PRO A 249 -13.13 1.46 1.51
C PRO A 249 -12.53 1.27 2.88
N VAL A 250 -11.61 0.31 2.99
CA VAL A 250 -10.81 0.07 4.20
C VAL A 250 -9.34 0.17 3.86
N GLU A 251 -8.52 0.54 4.84
CA GLU A 251 -7.08 0.38 4.75
C GLU A 251 -6.70 -1.06 5.14
N ALA A 252 -5.80 -1.66 4.37
CA ALA A 252 -5.20 -2.95 4.67
C ALA A 252 -3.69 -2.87 4.53
N ALA A 253 -2.96 -3.73 5.24
CA ALA A 253 -1.52 -3.91 5.03
C ALA A 253 -1.21 -5.36 4.71
N PHE A 254 -0.21 -5.58 3.86
CA PHE A 254 0.28 -6.90 3.47
C PHE A 254 1.79 -6.89 3.30
N ILE A 255 2.40 -8.08 3.30
CA ILE A 255 3.83 -8.23 3.06
C ILE A 255 4.08 -8.21 1.55
N VAL A 256 4.94 -7.31 1.10
CA VAL A 256 5.34 -7.24 -0.30
C VAL A 256 6.51 -8.18 -0.54
N TYR A 257 6.35 -9.08 -1.50
CA TYR A 257 7.42 -9.96 -1.98
C TYR A 257 8.03 -9.37 -3.24
N LEU A 258 9.26 -9.78 -3.57
CA LEU A 258 9.97 -9.20 -4.73
C LEU A 258 9.27 -9.46 -6.07
N ASP A 259 8.53 -10.55 -6.23
CA ASP A 259 7.71 -10.81 -7.41
C ASP A 259 6.54 -9.82 -7.58
N PHE A 260 5.94 -9.34 -6.48
CA PHE A 260 4.87 -8.34 -6.52
C PHE A 260 5.29 -7.07 -7.27
N LEU A 261 6.57 -6.68 -7.18
CA LEU A 261 7.11 -5.52 -7.86
C LEU A 261 6.97 -5.61 -9.39
N HIS A 262 6.74 -6.81 -9.93
CA HIS A 262 6.58 -7.09 -11.35
C HIS A 262 5.13 -7.24 -11.78
N TYR A 263 4.15 -7.07 -10.89
CA TYR A 263 2.73 -7.21 -11.23
C TYR A 263 2.31 -6.25 -12.36
N LYS A 264 1.61 -6.77 -13.37
CA LYS A 264 1.00 -5.97 -14.46
C LYS A 264 -0.52 -6.14 -14.57
N SER A 265 -1.02 -7.37 -14.44
CA SER A 265 -2.44 -7.67 -14.59
C SER A 265 -2.79 -9.04 -14.02
N GLY A 266 -4.08 -9.27 -13.77
CA GLY A 266 -4.63 -10.54 -13.27
C GLY A 266 -4.73 -10.57 -11.75
N VAL A 267 -4.79 -11.76 -11.16
CA VAL A 267 -4.87 -11.93 -9.70
C VAL A 267 -3.52 -12.34 -9.14
N TYR A 268 -2.87 -11.38 -8.48
CA TYR A 268 -1.58 -11.61 -7.82
C TYR A 268 -1.69 -12.68 -6.72
N VAL A 269 -0.81 -13.67 -6.83
CA VAL A 269 -0.51 -14.65 -5.79
C VAL A 269 1.00 -14.82 -5.78
N HIS A 270 1.62 -14.69 -4.61
CA HIS A 270 3.07 -14.83 -4.46
C HIS A 270 3.55 -16.22 -4.90
N VAL A 271 4.65 -16.27 -5.66
CA VAL A 271 5.26 -17.50 -6.18
C VAL A 271 6.78 -17.54 -6.11
N GLU A 272 7.46 -16.39 -6.04
CA GLU A 272 8.92 -16.33 -6.05
C GLU A 272 9.46 -15.04 -5.41
N GLY A 273 10.69 -15.08 -4.92
CA GLY A 273 11.38 -13.93 -4.36
C GLY A 273 11.22 -13.80 -2.86
N GLU A 274 12.20 -13.15 -2.24
CA GLU A 274 12.24 -12.99 -0.79
C GLU A 274 11.11 -12.08 -0.29
N SER A 275 10.71 -12.32 0.96
CA SER A 275 9.80 -11.45 1.70
C SER A 275 10.46 -10.08 1.91
N GLY A 276 9.76 -9.03 1.49
CA GLY A 276 10.08 -7.65 1.84
C GLY A 276 9.40 -7.22 3.15
N ASP A 277 9.23 -5.91 3.28
CA ASP A 277 8.56 -5.26 4.40
C ASP A 277 7.05 -5.08 4.13
N GLY A 278 6.33 -4.54 5.12
CA GLY A 278 4.90 -4.30 5.00
C GLY A 278 4.58 -3.08 4.15
N HIS A 279 3.49 -3.16 3.39
CA HIS A 279 2.94 -2.06 2.60
C HIS A 279 1.45 -1.90 2.88
N ALA A 280 0.97 -0.66 2.93
CA ALA A 280 -0.43 -0.33 3.16
C ALA A 280 -1.10 0.09 1.86
N VAL A 281 -2.36 -0.31 1.68
CA VAL A 281 -3.17 -0.08 0.49
C VAL A 281 -4.61 0.20 0.87
N LYS A 282 -5.35 0.83 -0.02
CA LYS A 282 -6.80 1.00 0.09
C LYS A 282 -7.51 -0.14 -0.64
N ILE A 283 -8.38 -0.88 0.05
CA ILE A 283 -9.23 -1.91 -0.57
C ILE A 283 -10.55 -1.28 -1.00
N LEU A 284 -10.94 -1.48 -2.26
CA LEU A 284 -12.10 -0.87 -2.89
C LEU A 284 -13.07 -1.86 -3.56
N GLY A 285 -12.90 -3.15 -3.34
CA GLY A 285 -13.80 -4.12 -3.94
C GLY A 285 -13.27 -5.53 -3.88
N TRP A 286 -14.02 -6.45 -4.48
CA TRP A 286 -13.64 -7.85 -4.63
C TRP A 286 -14.28 -8.44 -5.88
N GLY A 287 -13.79 -9.61 -6.29
CA GLY A 287 -14.43 -10.36 -7.37
C GLY A 287 -13.80 -11.72 -7.58
N VAL A 288 -14.13 -12.32 -8.72
CA VAL A 288 -13.59 -13.59 -9.18
C VAL A 288 -13.13 -13.41 -10.62
N GLU A 289 -11.87 -13.74 -10.90
CA GLU A 289 -11.32 -13.75 -12.25
C GLU A 289 -10.75 -15.14 -12.53
N ASN A 290 -11.23 -15.81 -13.59
CA ASN A 290 -10.81 -17.18 -13.94
C ASN A 290 -10.92 -18.18 -12.79
N GLY A 291 -11.97 -18.06 -11.96
CA GLY A 291 -12.18 -18.90 -10.78
C GLY A 291 -11.34 -18.53 -9.54
N GLN A 292 -10.43 -17.57 -9.67
CA GLN A 292 -9.61 -17.07 -8.57
C GLN A 292 -10.26 -15.83 -7.93
N LYS A 293 -10.59 -15.91 -6.63
CA LYS A 293 -11.06 -14.76 -5.85
C LYS A 293 -9.95 -13.72 -5.71
N TYR A 294 -10.32 -12.45 -5.76
CA TYR A 294 -9.40 -11.32 -5.58
C TYR A 294 -10.00 -10.18 -4.75
N TRP A 295 -9.11 -9.36 -4.19
CA TRP A 295 -9.43 -8.02 -3.70
C TRP A 295 -9.03 -6.98 -4.74
N LEU A 296 -9.89 -6.00 -4.98
CA LEU A 296 -9.55 -4.83 -5.76
C LEU A 296 -8.91 -3.80 -4.82
N ALA A 297 -7.66 -3.45 -5.08
CA ALA A 297 -6.88 -2.55 -4.24
C ALA A 297 -6.28 -1.39 -5.06
N ALA A 298 -6.26 -0.20 -4.46
CA ALA A 298 -5.56 0.96 -4.97
C ALA A 298 -4.22 1.05 -4.24
N ASN A 299 -3.15 1.21 -5.03
CA ASN A 299 -1.81 1.45 -4.53
C ASN A 299 -1.53 2.95 -4.41
N SER A 300 -0.49 3.30 -3.65
CA SER A 300 0.01 4.66 -3.43
C SER A 300 1.40 4.89 -4.00
#